data_AF-U6FAW9-F1
#
_entry.id   AF-U6FAW9-F1
#
_cell.length_a   1.000
_cell.length_b   1.000
_cell.length_c   1.000
_cell.angle_alpha   90.00
_cell.angle_beta   90.00
_cell.angle_gamma   90.00
#
_symmetry.space_group_name_H-M   'P 1'
#
loop_
_entity.id
_entity.type
_entity.pdbx_description
1 polymer ?
#
loop_
_entity_poly.entity_id
_entity_poly.type
_entity_poly.pdbx_seq_one_letter_code
_entity_poly.pdbx_strand_id
1 'polypeptide(L)'
;MFVFILNRGQLAEPVTAQNFVHSPNPSFQSPMAVVSFIVYALFAYGGLETTSGVIDSVDKPEKTYPKGLIIAMIMMTALYVVNIFMCEVAVNWNKELGVKGVDLANVEYVLINNLGVVTGHSLGLSESASLAIGSAFSHFAGIADVLSGIAAAFLMVYSPIKSFIEGCDPRLLPKKLVQLNKHNMPERSMWVQAIIVSVIILFISFGGNSADQFYTILMDMMNVSSSAPYLFLIAAYPFFKAKKDLDRPFVFIEGKKKVWATTIVVWLVVAIGIVFTCIEPLFTGDYQTSFWTAIGPVAFGIVAWAYYSYREHKEKISL
;
A
#
# COMPACT_ATOMS: atom_id res chain seq x y z
N MET A 1 -10.95 -22.04 3.06
CA MET A 1 -10.92 -23.21 3.97
C MET A 1 -12.09 -24.18 3.78
N PHE A 2 -13.36 -23.73 3.80
CA PHE A 2 -14.52 -24.60 3.57
C PHE A 2 -14.43 -25.40 2.25
N VAL A 3 -14.13 -24.71 1.15
CA VAL A 3 -13.92 -25.32 -0.18
C VAL A 3 -12.78 -26.34 -0.19
N PHE A 4 -11.68 -26.07 0.52
CA PHE A 4 -10.53 -26.99 0.63
C PHE A 4 -10.93 -28.33 1.25
N ILE A 5 -11.77 -28.30 2.29
CA ILE A 5 -12.26 -29.50 2.96
C ILE A 5 -13.18 -30.29 2.03
N LEU A 6 -14.12 -29.59 1.36
CA LEU A 6 -15.06 -30.25 0.45
C LEU A 6 -14.37 -30.84 -0.79
N ASN A 7 -13.33 -30.18 -1.29
CA ASN A 7 -12.49 -30.68 -2.39
C ASN A 7 -11.47 -31.74 -1.95
N ARG A 8 -11.59 -32.28 -0.73
CA ARG A 8 -10.72 -33.32 -0.17
C ARG A 8 -9.23 -32.96 -0.21
N GLY A 9 -8.92 -31.68 -0.03
CA GLY A 9 -7.55 -31.16 -0.06
C GLY A 9 -6.95 -30.98 -1.45
N GLN A 10 -7.74 -31.09 -2.52
CA GLN A 10 -7.27 -30.79 -3.88
C GLN A 10 -7.23 -29.28 -4.13
N LEU A 11 -6.17 -28.83 -4.79
CA LEU A 11 -5.95 -27.45 -5.19
C LEU A 11 -6.37 -27.26 -6.65
N ALA A 12 -6.97 -26.12 -6.97
CA ALA A 12 -7.32 -25.76 -8.35
C ALA A 12 -6.08 -25.36 -9.15
N GLU A 13 -5.12 -24.68 -8.50
CA GLU A 13 -3.76 -24.50 -9.01
C GLU A 13 -2.83 -25.60 -8.44
N PRO A 14 -2.17 -26.42 -9.27
CA PRO A 14 -1.25 -27.43 -8.77
C PRO A 14 -0.03 -26.79 -8.11
N VAL A 15 0.30 -27.15 -6.88
CA VAL A 15 1.54 -26.70 -6.23
C VAL A 15 2.69 -27.59 -6.68
N THR A 16 3.51 -27.09 -7.61
CA THR A 16 4.74 -27.75 -8.07
C THR A 16 5.98 -27.01 -7.59
N ALA A 17 7.13 -27.68 -7.53
CA ALA A 17 8.41 -27.05 -7.17
C ALA A 17 8.74 -25.84 -8.07
N GLN A 18 8.29 -25.88 -9.33
CA GLN A 18 8.47 -24.78 -10.29
C GLN A 18 7.64 -23.54 -9.91
N ASN A 19 6.42 -23.73 -9.39
CA ASN A 19 5.52 -22.64 -9.02
C ASN A 19 6.02 -21.83 -7.81
N PHE A 20 6.97 -22.36 -7.04
CA PHE A 20 7.63 -21.61 -5.96
C PHE A 20 8.73 -20.67 -6.46
N VAL A 21 9.24 -20.88 -7.68
CA VAL A 21 10.36 -20.12 -8.24
C VAL A 21 9.93 -19.29 -9.46
N HIS A 22 8.87 -19.73 -10.14
CA HIS A 22 8.29 -19.07 -11.29
C HIS A 22 6.82 -18.74 -11.03
N SER A 23 6.49 -17.46 -11.11
CA SER A 23 5.10 -17.00 -11.03
C SER A 23 4.28 -17.60 -12.18
N PRO A 24 2.99 -17.92 -11.99
CA PRO A 24 2.11 -18.20 -13.13
C PRO A 24 1.73 -16.92 -13.89
N ASN A 25 1.92 -15.74 -13.29
CA ASN A 25 1.69 -14.45 -13.93
C ASN A 25 2.87 -14.09 -14.86
N PRO A 26 2.65 -13.91 -16.18
CA PRO A 26 3.69 -13.50 -17.11
C PRO A 26 4.40 -12.19 -16.74
N SER A 27 3.68 -11.26 -16.08
CA SER A 27 4.23 -9.96 -15.67
C SER A 27 5.26 -10.08 -14.54
N PHE A 28 5.31 -11.21 -13.82
CA PHE A 28 6.21 -11.41 -12.67
C PHE A 28 7.24 -12.52 -12.89
N GLN A 29 7.64 -12.78 -14.15
CA GLN A 29 8.67 -13.77 -14.48
C GLN A 29 10.10 -13.27 -14.29
N SER A 30 10.32 -11.95 -14.39
CA SER A 30 11.66 -11.37 -14.30
C SER A 30 12.05 -11.11 -12.84
N PRO A 31 13.32 -11.28 -12.45
CA PRO A 31 13.78 -10.88 -11.11
C PRO A 31 13.50 -9.42 -10.79
N MET A 32 13.50 -8.55 -11.80
CA MET A 32 13.17 -7.13 -11.65
C MET A 32 11.70 -6.91 -11.26
N ALA A 33 10.77 -7.65 -11.89
CA ALA A 33 9.35 -7.58 -11.58
C ALA A 33 9.04 -8.16 -10.19
N VAL A 34 9.75 -9.20 -9.77
CA VAL A 34 9.64 -9.72 -8.39
C VAL A 34 10.12 -8.67 -7.37
N VAL A 35 11.19 -7.94 -7.70
CA VAL A 35 11.72 -6.87 -6.84
C VAL A 35 10.81 -5.64 -6.84
N SER A 36 10.16 -5.27 -7.96
CA SER A 36 9.19 -4.18 -7.98
C SER A 36 7.96 -4.50 -7.11
N PHE A 37 7.58 -5.77 -6.98
CA PHE A 37 6.49 -6.18 -6.07
C PHE A 37 6.75 -5.88 -4.58
N ILE A 38 7.99 -5.58 -4.18
CA ILE A 38 8.33 -5.23 -2.80
C ILE A 38 7.50 -4.02 -2.32
N VAL A 39 7.19 -3.03 -3.16
CA VAL A 39 6.39 -1.87 -2.72
C VAL A 39 4.93 -2.25 -2.45
N TYR A 40 4.39 -3.23 -3.17
CA TYR A 40 3.06 -3.78 -2.92
C TYR A 40 3.03 -4.49 -1.56
N ALA A 41 4.08 -5.27 -1.28
CA ALA A 41 4.22 -5.91 0.02
C ALA A 41 4.38 -4.86 1.14
N LEU A 42 5.22 -3.85 0.97
CA LEU A 42 5.39 -2.77 1.96
C LEU A 42 4.08 -2.05 2.25
N PHE A 43 3.30 -1.75 1.21
CA PHE A 43 1.99 -1.12 1.36
C PHE A 43 1.02 -2.01 2.16
N ALA A 44 1.01 -3.33 1.94
CA ALA A 44 0.17 -4.25 2.69
C ALA A 44 0.47 -4.26 4.20
N TYR A 45 1.72 -3.98 4.60
CA TYR A 45 2.11 -3.81 6.02
C TYR A 45 2.10 -2.36 6.48
N GLY A 46 1.78 -1.41 5.60
CA GLY A 46 1.75 0.02 5.88
C GLY A 46 0.66 0.39 6.88
N GLY A 47 0.87 1.51 7.59
CA GLY A 47 -0.08 2.02 8.57
C GLY A 47 0.13 1.51 10.00
N LEU A 48 1.03 0.55 10.23
CA LEU A 48 1.43 0.16 11.59
C LEU A 48 2.01 1.34 12.38
N GLU A 49 2.65 2.30 11.71
CA GLU A 49 3.16 3.53 12.33
C GLU A 49 2.06 4.43 12.89
N THR A 50 0.82 4.37 12.39
CA THR A 50 -0.28 5.18 12.93
C THR A 50 -0.64 4.77 14.36
N THR A 51 -0.32 3.53 14.75
CA THR A 51 -0.54 3.03 16.11
C THR A 51 0.41 3.66 17.14
N SER A 52 1.52 4.28 16.71
CA SER A 52 2.39 5.01 17.63
C SER A 52 1.72 6.25 18.20
N GLY A 53 0.72 6.80 17.51
CA GLY A 53 -0.05 7.96 17.98
C GLY A 53 -0.96 7.67 19.18
N VAL A 54 -1.19 6.40 19.51
CA VAL A 54 -1.99 5.98 20.68
C VAL A 54 -1.14 5.33 21.78
N ILE A 55 0.19 5.36 21.65
CA ILE A 55 1.10 4.72 22.60
C ILE A 55 0.96 5.28 24.02
N ASP A 56 0.62 6.57 24.15
CA ASP A 56 0.40 7.27 25.42
C ASP A 56 -0.81 6.73 26.19
N SER A 57 -1.71 6.00 25.52
CA SER A 57 -2.90 5.38 26.11
C SER A 57 -2.71 3.90 26.46
N VAL A 58 -1.52 3.33 26.24
CA VAL A 58 -1.22 1.91 26.46
C VAL A 58 -0.66 1.67 27.86
N ASP A 59 -1.17 0.67 28.59
CA ASP A 59 -0.57 0.25 29.87
C ASP A 59 0.81 -0.38 29.63
N LYS A 60 1.84 0.17 30.28
CA LYS A 60 3.27 -0.24 30.16
C LYS A 60 3.73 -0.28 28.70
N PRO A 61 3.76 0.88 28.03
CA PRO A 61 4.05 0.96 26.59
C PRO A 61 5.40 0.35 26.24
N GLU A 62 6.36 0.35 27.16
CA GLU A 62 7.72 -0.17 26.96
C GLU A 62 7.75 -1.67 26.68
N LYS A 63 6.73 -2.41 27.16
CA LYS A 63 6.63 -3.87 27.03
C LYS A 63 5.44 -4.28 26.19
N THR A 64 4.29 -3.65 26.40
CA THR A 64 3.04 -4.03 25.74
C THR A 64 3.06 -3.66 24.28
N TYR A 65 3.55 -2.47 23.93
CA TYR A 65 3.55 -2.00 22.55
C TYR A 65 4.47 -2.84 21.64
N PRO A 66 5.77 -3.07 21.96
CA PRO A 66 6.61 -3.91 21.12
C PRO A 66 6.11 -5.35 20.97
N LYS A 67 5.57 -5.94 22.04
CA LYS A 67 4.98 -7.29 21.98
C LYS A 67 3.74 -7.30 21.09
N GLY A 68 2.86 -6.33 21.24
CA GLY A 68 1.67 -6.17 20.40
C GLY A 68 2.04 -6.04 18.92
N LEU A 69 3.03 -5.20 18.61
CA LEU A 69 3.54 -5.02 17.24
C LEU A 69 4.08 -6.34 16.65
N ILE A 70 4.91 -7.08 17.40
CA ILE A 70 5.47 -8.36 16.94
C ILE A 70 4.37 -9.40 16.70
N ILE A 71 3.42 -9.52 17.62
CA ILE A 71 2.29 -10.45 17.49
C ILE A 71 1.45 -10.07 16.26
N ALA A 72 1.14 -8.79 16.08
CA ALA A 72 0.40 -8.29 14.93
C ALA A 72 1.12 -8.60 13.61
N MET A 73 2.43 -8.35 13.52
CA MET A 73 3.21 -8.66 12.31
C MET A 73 3.23 -10.16 11.98
N ILE A 74 3.39 -11.02 12.99
CA ILE A 74 3.36 -12.49 12.81
C ILE A 74 1.97 -12.94 12.35
N MET A 75 0.92 -12.45 13.01
CA MET A 75 -0.46 -12.78 12.66
C MET A 75 -0.83 -12.31 11.26
N MET A 76 -0.50 -11.06 10.90
CA MET A 76 -0.76 -10.52 9.56
C MET A 76 -0.04 -11.35 8.49
N THR A 77 1.24 -11.67 8.71
CA THR A 77 2.01 -12.50 7.77
C THR A 77 1.40 -13.88 7.61
N ALA A 78 1.02 -14.53 8.71
CA ALA A 78 0.36 -15.84 8.67
C ALA A 78 -0.98 -15.76 7.92
N LEU A 79 -1.79 -14.72 8.17
CA LEU A 79 -3.07 -14.51 7.50
C LEU A 79 -2.89 -14.25 6.00
N TYR A 80 -1.91 -13.45 5.58
CA TYR A 80 -1.61 -13.25 4.16
C TYR A 80 -1.19 -14.54 3.47
N VAL A 81 -0.26 -15.30 4.06
CA VAL A 81 0.19 -16.59 3.51
C VAL A 81 -0.99 -17.56 3.39
N VAL A 82 -1.81 -17.68 4.45
CA VAL A 82 -2.98 -18.55 4.44
C VAL A 82 -4.00 -18.07 3.40
N ASN A 83 -4.29 -16.77 3.31
CA ASN A 83 -5.26 -16.25 2.34
C ASN A 83 -4.79 -16.47 0.91
N ILE A 84 -3.54 -16.15 0.58
CA ILE A 84 -2.97 -16.37 -0.76
C ILE A 84 -3.05 -17.86 -1.13
N PHE A 85 -2.60 -18.74 -0.24
CA PHE A 85 -2.71 -20.19 -0.46
C PHE A 85 -4.16 -20.66 -0.60
N MET A 86 -5.10 -20.09 0.15
CA MET A 86 -6.52 -20.42 0.04
C MET A 86 -7.15 -19.92 -1.27
N CYS A 87 -6.59 -18.91 -1.92
CA CYS A 87 -7.02 -18.48 -3.25
C CYS A 87 -6.69 -19.55 -4.31
N GLU A 88 -5.52 -20.20 -4.20
CA GLU A 88 -5.09 -21.30 -5.10
C GLU A 88 -6.00 -22.55 -5.00
N VAL A 89 -6.69 -22.73 -3.88
CA VAL A 89 -7.70 -23.80 -3.71
C VAL A 89 -8.89 -23.58 -4.64
N ALA A 90 -9.29 -22.32 -4.82
CA ALA A 90 -10.50 -21.96 -5.54
C ALA A 90 -10.24 -21.68 -7.02
N VAL A 91 -9.03 -21.24 -7.38
CA VAL A 91 -8.79 -20.64 -8.69
C VAL A 91 -7.54 -21.19 -9.36
N ASN A 92 -7.63 -21.46 -10.66
CA ASN A 92 -6.49 -21.77 -11.52
C ASN A 92 -6.09 -20.53 -12.32
N TRP A 93 -4.81 -20.18 -12.33
CA TRP A 93 -4.33 -18.96 -12.95
C TRP A 93 -4.64 -18.93 -14.45
N ASN A 94 -4.26 -19.96 -15.19
CA ASN A 94 -4.39 -19.97 -16.65
C ASN A 94 -5.85 -19.99 -17.14
N LYS A 95 -6.74 -20.57 -16.35
CA LYS A 95 -8.15 -20.70 -16.72
C LYS A 95 -9.00 -19.50 -16.33
N GLU A 96 -8.69 -18.87 -15.20
CA GLU A 96 -9.60 -17.90 -14.57
C GLU A 96 -8.98 -16.50 -14.42
N LEU A 97 -7.66 -16.39 -14.19
CA LEU A 97 -7.00 -15.10 -13.90
C LEU A 97 -6.15 -14.58 -15.06
N GLY A 98 -5.62 -15.46 -15.90
CA GLY A 98 -4.81 -15.15 -17.07
C GLY A 98 -5.62 -14.93 -18.35
N VAL A 99 -6.95 -14.82 -18.24
CA VAL A 99 -7.86 -14.59 -19.37
C VAL A 99 -8.00 -13.10 -19.67
N LYS A 100 -8.34 -12.77 -20.92
CA LYS A 100 -8.53 -11.37 -21.33
C LYS A 100 -9.67 -10.72 -20.57
N GLY A 101 -9.44 -9.53 -20.05
CA GLY A 101 -10.42 -8.74 -19.30
C GLY A 101 -10.36 -8.92 -17.78
N VAL A 102 -9.37 -9.65 -17.27
CA VAL A 102 -9.04 -9.66 -15.83
C VAL A 102 -7.85 -8.73 -15.59
N ASP A 103 -8.04 -7.78 -14.68
CA ASP A 103 -7.07 -6.73 -14.37
C ASP A 103 -7.09 -6.39 -12.87
N LEU A 104 -6.20 -5.49 -12.44
CA LEU A 104 -6.06 -5.06 -11.04
C LEU A 104 -7.35 -4.51 -10.40
N ALA A 105 -8.31 -4.04 -11.20
CA ALA A 105 -9.58 -3.47 -10.73
C ALA A 105 -10.67 -4.52 -10.51
N ASN A 106 -10.60 -5.67 -11.18
CA ASN A 106 -11.68 -6.68 -11.13
C ASN A 106 -11.23 -8.08 -10.70
N VAL A 107 -9.93 -8.32 -10.59
CA VAL A 107 -9.36 -9.64 -10.23
C VAL A 107 -9.93 -10.18 -8.93
N GLU A 108 -10.20 -9.32 -7.95
CA GLU A 108 -10.84 -9.69 -6.68
C GLU A 108 -12.25 -10.24 -6.91
N TYR A 109 -13.07 -9.57 -7.73
CA TYR A 109 -14.44 -10.01 -8.01
C TYR A 109 -14.47 -11.31 -8.81
N VAL A 110 -13.54 -11.49 -9.76
CA VAL A 110 -13.39 -12.73 -10.53
C VAL A 110 -13.02 -13.88 -9.59
N LEU A 111 -12.06 -13.65 -8.70
CA LEU A 111 -11.62 -14.63 -7.69
C LEU A 111 -12.77 -15.04 -6.77
N ILE A 112 -13.52 -14.06 -6.24
CA ILE A 112 -14.64 -14.30 -5.32
C ILE A 112 -15.82 -14.96 -6.04
N ASN A 113 -16.08 -14.60 -7.30
CA ASN A 113 -17.09 -15.26 -8.11
C ASN A 113 -16.76 -16.74 -8.27
N ASN A 114 -15.54 -17.04 -8.72
CA ASN A 114 -15.11 -18.41 -8.93
C ASN A 114 -15.07 -19.20 -7.61
N LEU A 115 -14.69 -18.58 -6.49
CA LEU A 115 -14.83 -19.19 -5.16
C LEU A 115 -16.27 -19.63 -4.88
N GLY A 116 -17.27 -18.81 -5.21
CA GLY A 116 -18.68 -19.17 -5.08
C GLY A 116 -19.10 -20.30 -6.03
N VAL A 117 -18.64 -20.29 -7.27
CA VAL A 117 -18.88 -21.37 -8.25
C VAL A 117 -18.31 -22.70 -7.76
N VAL A 118 -17.04 -22.73 -7.37
CA VAL A 118 -16.40 -23.92 -6.81
C VAL A 118 -17.12 -24.37 -5.54
N THR A 119 -17.53 -23.46 -4.66
CA THR A 119 -18.33 -23.80 -3.48
C THR A 119 -19.62 -24.52 -3.86
N GLY A 120 -20.34 -24.03 -4.88
CA GLY A 120 -21.57 -24.66 -5.36
C GLY A 120 -21.34 -26.07 -5.91
N HIS A 121 -20.29 -26.26 -6.71
CA HIS A 121 -19.91 -27.58 -7.21
C HIS A 121 -19.50 -28.54 -6.10
N SER A 122 -18.71 -28.07 -5.14
CA SER A 122 -18.28 -28.84 -3.98
C SER A 122 -19.45 -29.29 -3.09
N LEU A 123 -20.58 -28.56 -3.12
CA LEU A 123 -21.83 -28.91 -2.44
C LEU A 123 -22.75 -29.83 -3.27
N GLY A 124 -22.36 -30.19 -4.50
CA GLY A 124 -23.15 -31.03 -5.40
C GLY A 124 -24.34 -30.32 -6.04
N LEU A 125 -24.31 -28.99 -6.11
CA LEU A 125 -25.35 -28.20 -6.76
C LEU A 125 -25.25 -28.26 -8.29
N SER A 126 -26.34 -27.91 -8.98
CA SER A 126 -26.32 -27.79 -10.44
C SER A 126 -25.40 -26.65 -10.89
N GLU A 127 -24.98 -26.68 -12.15
CA GLU A 127 -24.19 -25.61 -12.79
C GLU A 127 -24.86 -24.24 -12.59
N SER A 128 -26.16 -24.15 -12.90
CA SER A 128 -26.93 -22.91 -12.79
C SER A 128 -26.98 -22.38 -11.36
N ALA A 129 -27.08 -23.26 -10.36
CA ALA A 129 -27.09 -22.88 -8.95
C ALA A 129 -25.69 -22.43 -8.50
N SER A 130 -24.64 -23.07 -8.98
CA SER A 130 -23.24 -22.74 -8.66
C SER A 130 -22.85 -21.38 -9.23
N LEU A 131 -23.23 -21.09 -10.48
CA LEU A 131 -23.07 -19.76 -11.10
C LEU A 131 -23.86 -18.67 -10.35
N ALA A 132 -25.07 -18.99 -9.88
CA ALA A 132 -25.86 -18.06 -9.07
C ALA A 132 -25.19 -17.73 -7.74
N ILE A 133 -24.58 -18.72 -7.07
CA ILE A 133 -23.79 -18.51 -5.84
C ILE A 133 -22.56 -17.68 -6.14
N GLY A 134 -21.83 -17.96 -7.22
CA GLY A 134 -20.70 -17.15 -7.67
C GLY A 134 -21.07 -15.68 -7.87
N SER A 135 -22.14 -15.42 -8.61
CA SER A 135 -22.66 -14.06 -8.80
C SER A 135 -23.03 -13.41 -7.47
N ALA A 136 -23.75 -14.10 -6.59
CA ALA A 136 -24.12 -13.58 -5.28
C ALA A 136 -22.91 -13.21 -4.41
N PHE A 137 -21.87 -14.05 -4.41
CA PHE A 137 -20.63 -13.79 -3.67
C PHE A 137 -19.92 -12.55 -4.21
N SER A 138 -19.72 -12.46 -5.53
CA SER A 138 -19.06 -11.31 -6.14
C SER A 138 -19.84 -9.99 -5.96
N HIS A 139 -21.17 -10.02 -6.00
CA HIS A 139 -22.00 -8.83 -5.72
C HIS A 139 -21.90 -8.40 -4.26
N PHE A 140 -21.90 -9.35 -3.33
CA PHE A 140 -21.73 -9.03 -1.91
C PHE A 140 -20.36 -8.41 -1.63
N ALA A 141 -19.31 -8.96 -2.23
CA ALA A 141 -17.97 -8.39 -2.17
C ALA A 141 -17.91 -6.98 -2.75
N GLY A 142 -18.48 -6.75 -3.94
CA GLY A 142 -18.54 -5.41 -4.54
C GLY A 142 -19.25 -4.39 -3.65
N ILE A 143 -20.34 -4.77 -2.97
CA ILE A 143 -21.01 -3.89 -2.01
C ILE A 143 -20.12 -3.63 -0.79
N ALA A 144 -19.46 -4.67 -0.25
CA ALA A 144 -18.55 -4.55 0.87
C ALA A 144 -17.38 -3.61 0.56
N ASP A 145 -16.81 -3.71 -0.64
CA ASP A 145 -15.71 -2.84 -1.09
C ASP A 145 -16.15 -1.39 -1.25
N VAL A 146 -17.35 -1.14 -1.81
CA VAL A 146 -17.87 0.23 -1.90
C VAL A 146 -18.05 0.84 -0.52
N LEU A 147 -18.64 0.09 0.42
CA LEU A 147 -18.84 0.57 1.80
C LEU A 147 -17.50 0.79 2.52
N SER A 148 -16.56 -0.13 2.36
CA SER A 148 -15.20 -0.03 2.92
C SER A 148 -14.44 1.15 2.32
N GLY A 149 -14.52 1.33 1.00
CA GLY A 149 -13.89 2.43 0.27
C GLY A 149 -14.43 3.79 0.70
N ILE A 150 -15.74 3.92 0.93
CA ILE A 150 -16.34 5.15 1.49
C ILE A 150 -15.80 5.42 2.89
N ALA A 151 -15.74 4.41 3.76
CA ALA A 151 -15.19 4.56 5.11
C ALA A 151 -13.71 4.97 5.09
N ALA A 152 -12.90 4.33 4.24
CA ALA A 152 -11.50 4.67 4.03
C ALA A 152 -11.33 6.09 3.49
N ALA A 153 -12.17 6.52 2.54
CA ALA A 153 -12.14 7.87 2.00
C ALA A 153 -12.36 8.94 3.08
N PHE A 154 -13.33 8.74 3.99
CA PHE A 154 -13.53 9.67 5.12
C PHE A 154 -12.29 9.82 6.01
N LEU A 155 -11.60 8.71 6.30
CA LEU A 155 -10.37 8.73 7.09
C LEU A 155 -9.21 9.38 6.34
N MET A 156 -9.05 9.05 5.06
CA MET A 156 -7.92 9.51 4.23
C MET A 156 -8.05 10.96 3.76
N VAL A 157 -9.24 11.56 3.78
CA VAL A 157 -9.40 13.00 3.48
C VAL A 157 -8.84 13.87 4.61
N TYR A 158 -8.91 13.42 5.86
CA TYR A 158 -8.49 14.22 7.02
C TYR A 158 -7.13 13.82 7.59
N SER A 159 -6.90 12.52 7.79
CA SER A 159 -5.74 12.01 8.54
C SER A 159 -4.40 12.51 7.97
N PRO A 160 -4.12 12.38 6.66
CA PRO A 160 -2.84 12.84 6.09
C PRO A 160 -2.64 14.36 6.20
N ILE A 161 -3.72 15.14 6.01
CA ILE A 161 -3.66 16.61 6.12
C ILE A 161 -3.33 17.02 7.55
N LYS A 162 -4.00 16.40 8.53
CA LYS A 162 -3.76 16.68 9.94
C LYS A 162 -2.32 16.36 10.31
N SER A 163 -1.85 15.16 10.02
CA SER A 163 -0.48 14.73 10.32
C SER A 163 0.56 15.61 9.61
N PHE A 164 0.30 16.03 8.37
CA PHE A 164 1.17 16.97 7.65
C PHE A 164 1.23 18.34 8.33
N ILE A 165 0.08 18.90 8.74
CA ILE A 165 0.01 20.21 9.40
C ILE A 165 0.70 20.17 10.77
N GLU A 166 0.48 19.13 11.56
CA GLU A 166 1.07 18.97 12.91
C GLU A 166 2.56 18.64 12.87
N GLY A 167 3.01 17.90 11.83
CA GLY A 167 4.41 17.51 11.67
C GLY A 167 5.29 18.55 10.98
N CYS A 168 4.73 19.54 10.30
CA CYS A 168 5.47 20.58 9.60
C CYS A 168 5.80 21.75 10.54
N ASP A 169 6.95 22.41 10.33
CA ASP A 169 7.27 23.64 11.06
C ASP A 169 6.19 24.71 10.75
N PRO A 170 5.52 25.28 11.78
CA PRO A 170 4.48 26.29 11.59
C PRO A 170 4.91 27.51 10.75
N ARG A 171 6.22 27.79 10.67
CA ARG A 171 6.82 28.86 9.84
C ARG A 171 6.67 28.60 8.34
N LEU A 172 6.74 27.33 7.95
CA LEU A 172 6.69 26.93 6.55
C LEU A 172 5.27 27.01 5.99
N LEU A 173 4.24 26.77 6.80
CA LEU A 173 2.87 26.72 6.30
C LEU A 173 2.21 28.12 6.24
N PRO A 174 1.37 28.43 5.23
CA PRO A 174 0.54 29.63 5.26
C PRO A 174 -0.52 29.51 6.35
N LYS A 175 -0.67 30.56 7.19
CA LYS A 175 -1.69 30.60 8.27
C LYS A 175 -3.10 30.25 7.77
N LYS A 176 -3.43 30.61 6.53
CA LYS A 176 -4.72 30.31 5.91
C LYS A 176 -4.94 28.82 5.66
N LEU A 177 -3.91 28.01 5.41
CA LEU A 177 -4.02 26.57 5.17
C LEU A 177 -4.19 25.78 6.47
N VAL A 178 -3.58 26.27 7.55
CA VAL A 178 -3.60 25.62 8.87
C VAL A 178 -4.82 26.03 9.71
N GLN A 179 -5.53 27.08 9.31
CA GLN A 179 -6.68 27.59 10.05
C GLN A 179 -7.79 26.53 10.15
N LEU A 180 -8.17 26.21 11.39
CA LEU A 180 -9.26 25.30 11.68
C LEU A 180 -10.60 26.03 11.61
N ASN A 181 -11.63 25.33 11.12
CA ASN A 181 -13.01 25.80 11.16
C ASN A 181 -13.68 25.50 12.52
N LYS A 182 -14.98 25.81 12.63
CA LYS A 182 -15.78 25.59 13.85
C LYS A 182 -15.85 24.13 14.33
N HIS A 183 -15.44 23.18 13.49
CA HIS A 183 -15.41 21.74 13.79
C HIS A 183 -13.99 21.22 14.03
N ASN A 184 -13.00 22.09 14.24
CA ASN A 184 -11.58 21.73 14.39
C ASN A 184 -10.99 21.01 13.15
N MET A 185 -11.49 21.35 11.95
CA MET A 185 -11.03 20.76 10.69
C MET A 185 -10.29 21.80 9.83
N PRO A 186 -9.14 21.44 9.20
CA PRO A 186 -8.39 22.33 8.30
C PRO A 186 -9.05 22.41 6.92
N GLU A 187 -10.24 23.00 6.86
CA GLU A 187 -11.14 23.02 5.70
C GLU A 187 -10.48 23.47 4.40
N ARG A 188 -9.66 24.53 4.44
CA ARG A 188 -8.97 25.04 3.24
C ARG A 188 -7.94 24.06 2.69
N SER A 189 -7.21 23.37 3.55
CA SER A 189 -6.27 22.34 3.12
C SER A 189 -7.00 21.14 2.50
N MET A 190 -8.15 20.76 3.07
CA MET A 190 -9.00 19.70 2.51
C MET A 190 -9.52 20.04 1.11
N TRP A 191 -9.98 21.29 0.89
CA TRP A 191 -10.39 21.74 -0.45
C TRP A 191 -9.23 21.79 -1.46
N VAL A 192 -8.04 22.24 -1.03
CA VAL A 192 -6.86 22.23 -1.89
C VAL A 192 -6.49 20.80 -2.29
N GLN A 193 -6.48 19.86 -1.34
CA GLN A 193 -6.27 18.43 -1.64
C GLN A 193 -7.31 17.92 -2.64
N ALA A 194 -8.60 18.21 -2.42
CA ALA A 194 -9.67 17.75 -3.30
C ALA A 194 -9.49 18.26 -4.74
N ILE A 195 -9.11 19.53 -4.92
CA ILE A 195 -8.83 20.11 -6.24
C ILE A 195 -7.64 19.42 -6.89
N ILE A 196 -6.52 19.27 -6.16
CA ILE A 196 -5.29 18.64 -6.69
C ILE A 196 -5.58 17.20 -7.13
N VAL A 197 -6.23 16.41 -6.26
CA VAL A 197 -6.58 15.01 -6.56
C VAL A 197 -7.52 14.94 -7.76
N SER A 198 -8.55 15.80 -7.83
CA SER A 198 -9.47 15.83 -8.97
C SER A 198 -8.75 16.14 -10.28
N VAL A 199 -7.83 17.10 -10.28
CA VAL A 199 -7.03 17.45 -11.46
C VAL A 199 -6.15 16.28 -11.89
N ILE A 200 -5.47 15.61 -10.95
CA ILE A 200 -4.65 14.42 -11.25
C ILE A 200 -5.52 13.31 -11.87
N ILE A 201 -6.66 13.00 -11.26
CA ILE A 201 -7.59 11.98 -11.78
C ILE A 201 -8.02 12.34 -13.21
N LEU A 202 -8.43 13.59 -13.47
CA LEU A 202 -8.83 14.03 -14.81
C LEU A 202 -7.68 13.88 -15.82
N PHE A 203 -6.46 14.27 -15.47
CA PHE A 203 -5.30 14.14 -16.37
C PHE A 203 -4.99 12.68 -16.71
N ILE A 204 -5.05 11.77 -15.74
CA ILE A 204 -4.81 10.34 -15.98
C ILE A 204 -5.97 9.75 -16.80
N SER A 205 -7.22 10.12 -16.49
CA SER A 205 -8.41 9.63 -17.22
C SER A 205 -8.47 10.09 -18.68
N PHE A 206 -8.02 11.31 -18.99
CA PHE A 206 -7.96 11.81 -20.38
C PHE A 206 -6.73 11.34 -21.16
N GLY A 207 -5.83 10.56 -20.54
CA GLY A 207 -4.64 10.00 -21.19
C GLY A 207 -4.94 8.97 -22.31
N GLY A 208 -6.18 8.48 -22.42
CA GLY A 208 -6.61 7.55 -23.47
C GLY A 208 -6.27 6.08 -23.21
N ASN A 209 -5.93 5.73 -21.98
CA ASN A 209 -5.47 4.40 -21.60
C ASN A 209 -6.62 3.41 -21.41
N SER A 210 -6.32 2.11 -21.54
CA SER A 210 -7.23 1.07 -21.05
C SER A 210 -7.44 1.23 -19.54
N ALA A 211 -8.61 0.80 -19.04
CA ALA A 211 -8.90 0.83 -17.61
C ALA A 211 -7.78 0.15 -16.79
N ASP A 212 -7.26 -0.97 -17.28
CA ASP A 212 -6.18 -1.74 -16.66
C ASP A 212 -4.93 -0.89 -16.41
N GLN A 213 -4.48 -0.12 -17.41
CA GLN A 213 -3.33 0.77 -17.28
C GLN A 213 -3.61 1.93 -16.32
N PHE A 214 -4.83 2.49 -16.36
CA PHE A 214 -5.24 3.53 -15.43
C PHE A 214 -5.13 3.06 -13.97
N TYR A 215 -5.66 1.88 -13.67
CA TYR A 215 -5.59 1.31 -12.32
C TYR A 215 -4.16 0.94 -11.90
N THR A 216 -3.37 0.40 -12.82
CA THR A 216 -1.94 0.08 -12.58
C THR A 216 -1.16 1.34 -12.19
N ILE A 217 -1.31 2.42 -12.96
CA ILE A 217 -0.66 3.71 -12.68
C ILE A 217 -1.05 4.24 -11.30
N LEU A 218 -2.35 4.26 -10.97
CA LEU A 218 -2.80 4.77 -9.68
C LEU A 218 -2.28 3.94 -8.51
N MET A 219 -2.27 2.61 -8.65
CA MET A 219 -1.77 1.69 -7.63
C MET A 219 -0.26 1.85 -7.43
N ASP A 220 0.52 1.90 -8.50
CA ASP A 220 1.97 2.10 -8.44
C ASP A 220 2.32 3.46 -7.82
N MET A 221 1.63 4.52 -8.23
CA MET A 221 1.77 5.85 -7.62
C MET A 221 1.45 5.83 -6.12
N MET A 222 0.39 5.14 -5.71
CA MET A 222 0.03 4.99 -4.30
C MET A 222 1.11 4.22 -3.52
N ASN A 223 1.61 3.13 -4.07
CA ASN A 223 2.63 2.28 -3.43
C ASN A 223 3.96 3.03 -3.28
N VAL A 224 4.40 3.74 -4.33
CA VAL A 224 5.64 4.52 -4.29
C VAL A 224 5.52 5.71 -3.33
N SER A 225 4.42 6.47 -3.40
CA SER A 225 4.22 7.66 -2.55
C SER A 225 4.04 7.31 -1.07
N SER A 226 3.38 6.19 -0.74
CA SER A 226 3.26 5.70 0.64
C SER A 226 4.57 5.11 1.17
N SER A 227 5.39 4.53 0.29
CA SER A 227 6.68 3.93 0.69
C SER A 227 7.81 4.94 0.88
N ALA A 228 7.82 6.04 0.10
CA ALA A 228 8.90 7.03 0.14
C ALA A 228 9.15 7.66 1.53
N PRO A 229 8.12 8.02 2.34
CA PRO A 229 8.31 8.48 3.72
C PRO A 229 9.13 7.53 4.60
N TYR A 230 9.03 6.21 4.39
CA TYR A 230 9.81 5.25 5.16
C TYR A 230 11.31 5.39 4.94
N LEU A 231 11.78 5.81 3.75
CA LEU A 231 13.20 6.07 3.50
C LEU A 231 13.75 7.13 4.47
N PHE A 232 12.98 8.19 4.72
CA PHE A 232 13.37 9.23 5.67
C PHE A 232 13.32 8.73 7.11
N LEU A 233 12.28 7.98 7.47
CA LEU A 233 12.12 7.40 8.81
C LEU A 233 13.27 6.43 9.15
N ILE A 234 13.58 5.51 8.23
CA ILE A 234 14.65 4.52 8.39
C ILE A 234 16.02 5.21 8.44
N ALA A 235 16.25 6.19 7.56
CA ALA A 235 17.50 6.96 7.55
C ALA A 235 17.69 7.80 8.82
N ALA A 236 16.61 8.28 9.44
CA ALA A 236 16.67 9.04 10.68
C ALA A 236 17.04 8.18 11.90
N TYR A 237 16.81 6.86 11.86
CA TYR A 237 16.97 5.96 13.01
C TYR A 237 18.38 5.95 13.64
N PRO A 238 19.49 5.87 12.89
CA PRO A 238 20.84 5.95 13.48
C PRO A 238 21.14 7.29 14.14
N PHE A 239 20.66 8.40 13.56
CA PHE A 239 20.83 9.74 14.12
C PHE A 239 20.01 9.91 15.40
N PHE A 240 18.77 9.42 15.39
CA PHE A 240 17.93 9.34 16.59
C PHE A 240 18.62 8.53 17.69
N LYS A 241 19.21 7.38 17.35
CA LYS A 241 19.90 6.52 18.32
C LYS A 241 21.20 7.15 18.85
N ALA A 242 21.87 7.97 18.06
CA ALA A 242 23.09 8.69 18.45
C ALA A 242 22.82 9.85 19.44
N LYS A 243 21.60 10.38 19.52
CA LYS A 243 21.25 11.39 20.52
C LYS A 243 21.44 10.85 21.94
N LYS A 244 22.04 11.67 22.81
CA LYS A 244 22.21 11.40 24.24
C LYS A 244 21.05 12.05 25.01
N ASP A 245 20.85 11.63 26.27
CA ASP A 245 19.89 12.26 27.20
C ASP A 245 18.41 12.15 26.81
N LEU A 246 18.05 11.06 26.12
CA LEU A 246 16.67 10.70 25.86
C LEU A 246 16.30 9.48 26.69
N ASP A 247 15.20 9.54 27.42
CA ASP A 247 14.62 8.34 28.02
C ASP A 247 14.16 7.40 26.90
N ARG A 248 14.67 6.18 26.94
CA ARG A 248 14.43 5.14 25.93
C ARG A 248 13.87 3.92 26.64
N PRO A 249 12.56 3.95 26.92
CA PRO A 249 11.88 2.84 27.59
C PRO A 249 12.08 1.48 26.91
N PHE A 250 12.27 1.48 25.59
CA PHE A 250 12.49 0.28 24.80
C PHE A 250 13.59 0.49 23.75
N VAL A 251 14.47 -0.52 23.61
CA VAL A 251 15.53 -0.55 22.59
C VAL A 251 15.52 -1.92 21.92
N PHE A 252 15.15 -1.96 20.63
CA PHE A 252 15.12 -3.21 19.87
C PHE A 252 16.51 -3.61 19.34
N ILE A 253 17.27 -2.64 18.81
CA ILE A 253 18.59 -2.89 18.21
C ILE A 253 19.67 -2.22 19.06
N GLU A 254 20.57 -3.04 19.59
CA GLU A 254 21.70 -2.59 20.39
C GLU A 254 23.01 -2.64 19.58
N GLY A 255 23.88 -1.66 19.82
CA GLY A 255 25.21 -1.58 19.21
C GLY A 255 25.24 -0.80 17.89
N LYS A 256 26.15 0.18 17.81
CA LYS A 256 26.27 1.11 16.67
C LYS A 256 26.42 0.37 15.33
N LYS A 257 27.25 -0.68 15.26
CA LYS A 257 27.45 -1.46 14.03
C LYS A 257 26.16 -2.15 13.56
N LYS A 258 25.40 -2.75 14.49
CA LYS A 258 24.14 -3.43 14.18
C LYS A 258 23.06 -2.44 13.72
N VAL A 259 22.95 -1.30 14.42
CA VAL A 259 22.03 -0.21 14.03
C VAL A 259 22.29 0.26 12.60
N TRP A 260 23.54 0.58 12.26
CA TRP A 260 23.89 1.01 10.91
C TRP A 260 23.68 -0.09 9.86
N ALA A 261 24.08 -1.34 10.15
CA ALA A 261 23.89 -2.45 9.23
C ALA A 261 22.40 -2.69 8.93
N THR A 262 21.55 -2.79 9.95
CA THR A 262 20.11 -2.98 9.76
C THR A 262 19.49 -1.80 9.03
N THR A 263 19.83 -0.56 9.41
CA THR A 263 19.34 0.63 8.70
C THR A 263 19.70 0.60 7.22
N ILE A 264 20.96 0.32 6.87
CA ILE A 264 21.40 0.30 5.46
C ILE A 264 20.65 -0.79 4.68
N VAL A 265 20.54 -2.00 5.23
CA VAL A 265 19.85 -3.10 4.55
C VAL A 265 18.37 -2.78 4.32
N VAL A 266 17.65 -2.36 5.37
CA VAL A 266 16.22 -2.05 5.25
C VAL A 266 15.99 -0.85 4.33
N TRP A 267 16.84 0.18 4.42
CA TRP A 267 16.76 1.34 3.54
C TRP A 267 16.98 0.96 2.07
N LEU A 268 17.99 0.12 1.78
CA LEU A 268 18.25 -0.36 0.42
C LEU A 268 17.10 -1.20 -0.12
N VAL A 269 16.50 -2.08 0.67
CA VAL A 269 15.34 -2.88 0.23
C VAL A 269 14.18 -1.98 -0.19
N VAL A 270 13.85 -0.97 0.62
CA VAL A 270 12.77 -0.01 0.30
C VAL A 270 13.14 0.85 -0.92
N ALA A 271 14.38 1.36 -0.97
CA ALA A 271 14.83 2.22 -2.07
C ALA A 271 14.86 1.48 -3.40
N ILE A 272 15.36 0.23 -3.40
CA ILE A 272 15.37 -0.66 -4.56
C ILE A 272 13.93 -0.93 -4.98
N GLY A 273 13.02 -1.31 -4.07
CA GLY A 273 11.62 -1.53 -4.41
C GLY A 273 11.00 -0.33 -5.12
N ILE A 274 11.17 0.88 -4.59
CA ILE A 274 10.67 2.13 -5.19
C ILE A 274 11.27 2.35 -6.59
N VAL A 275 12.60 2.26 -6.72
CA VAL A 275 13.30 2.50 -8.00
C VAL A 275 12.87 1.49 -9.06
N PHE A 276 12.79 0.20 -8.71
CA PHE A 276 12.37 -0.83 -9.64
C PHE A 276 10.90 -0.72 -10.02
N THR A 277 10.02 -0.27 -9.13
CA THR A 277 8.61 0.03 -9.48
C THR A 277 8.52 1.13 -10.53
N CYS A 278 9.35 2.17 -10.43
CA CYS A 278 9.38 3.23 -11.44
C CYS A 278 10.00 2.79 -12.77
N ILE A 279 10.98 1.88 -12.74
CA ILE A 279 11.82 1.55 -13.90
C ILE A 279 11.34 0.30 -14.65
N GLU A 280 10.79 -0.70 -13.96
CA GLU A 280 10.35 -1.96 -14.54
C GLU A 280 9.42 -1.78 -15.76
N PRO A 281 8.44 -0.85 -15.76
CA PRO A 281 7.58 -0.65 -16.92
C PRO A 281 8.34 -0.20 -18.19
N LEU A 282 9.52 0.42 -18.06
CA LEU A 282 10.36 0.76 -19.22
C LEU A 282 10.88 -0.48 -19.96
N PHE A 283 11.13 -1.57 -19.24
CA PHE A 283 11.65 -2.81 -19.81
C PHE A 283 10.57 -3.63 -20.53
N THR A 284 9.30 -3.38 -20.22
CA THR A 284 8.14 -3.99 -20.89
C THR A 284 7.58 -3.11 -22.01
N GLY A 285 8.15 -1.92 -22.24
CA GLY A 285 7.71 -0.95 -23.24
C GLY A 285 6.55 -0.06 -22.79
N ASP A 286 6.14 -0.15 -21.51
CA ASP A 286 5.14 0.72 -20.89
C ASP A 286 5.78 2.00 -20.31
N TYR A 287 6.17 2.88 -21.23
CA TYR A 287 6.76 4.18 -20.90
C TYR A 287 5.81 5.08 -20.10
N GLN A 288 4.51 4.91 -20.29
CA GLN A 288 3.51 5.75 -19.65
C GLN A 288 3.38 5.41 -18.16
N THR A 289 3.29 4.13 -17.81
CA THR A 289 3.24 3.71 -16.41
C THR A 289 4.51 4.14 -15.68
N SER A 290 5.68 3.92 -16.27
CA SER A 290 6.94 4.40 -15.70
C SER A 290 6.95 5.91 -15.45
N PHE A 291 6.53 6.70 -16.44
CA PHE A 291 6.50 8.15 -16.33
C PHE A 291 5.58 8.62 -15.19
N TRP A 292 4.34 8.15 -15.14
CA TRP A 292 3.37 8.59 -14.12
C TRP A 292 3.73 8.11 -12.72
N THR A 293 4.27 6.90 -12.59
CA THR A 293 4.75 6.38 -11.31
C THR A 293 5.94 7.18 -10.77
N ALA A 294 6.89 7.56 -11.65
CA ALA A 294 8.07 8.32 -11.25
C ALA A 294 7.82 9.83 -11.06
N ILE A 295 6.94 10.44 -11.87
CA ILE A 295 6.75 11.90 -11.86
C ILE A 295 6.14 12.38 -10.55
N GLY A 296 5.29 11.57 -9.89
CA GLY A 296 4.66 11.95 -8.62
C GLY A 296 5.69 12.36 -7.56
N PRO A 297 6.53 11.44 -7.05
CA PRO A 297 7.54 11.75 -6.05
C PRO A 297 8.51 12.85 -6.48
N VAL A 298 8.92 12.87 -7.76
CA VAL A 298 9.88 13.84 -8.28
C VAL A 298 9.26 15.25 -8.33
N ALA A 299 8.07 15.40 -8.92
CA ALA A 299 7.40 16.69 -9.03
C ALA A 299 7.01 17.23 -7.65
N PHE A 300 6.43 16.41 -6.78
CA PHE A 300 6.10 16.83 -5.41
C PHE A 300 7.36 17.16 -4.59
N GLY A 301 8.44 16.41 -4.78
CA GLY A 301 9.75 16.70 -4.17
C GLY A 301 10.32 18.05 -4.62
N ILE A 302 10.27 18.35 -5.92
CA ILE A 302 10.71 19.64 -6.48
C ILE A 302 9.84 20.78 -5.95
N VAL A 303 8.51 20.62 -5.96
CA VAL A 303 7.57 21.63 -5.44
C VAL A 303 7.83 21.88 -3.96
N ALA A 304 8.00 20.82 -3.16
CA ALA A 304 8.30 20.93 -1.74
C ALA A 304 9.65 21.63 -1.50
N TRP A 305 10.69 21.28 -2.26
CA TRP A 305 12.01 21.91 -2.15
C TRP A 305 11.98 23.38 -2.54
N ALA A 306 11.37 23.73 -3.67
CA ALA A 306 11.21 25.11 -4.11
C ALA A 306 10.43 25.94 -3.09
N TYR A 307 9.35 25.37 -2.53
CA TYR A 307 8.55 26.01 -1.50
C TYR A 307 9.33 26.23 -0.20
N TYR A 308 10.09 25.23 0.24
CA TYR A 308 10.96 25.31 1.41
C TYR A 308 12.02 26.39 1.25
N SER A 309 12.77 26.37 0.13
CA SER A 309 13.82 27.36 -0.15
C SER A 309 13.28 28.78 -0.22
N TYR A 310 12.10 28.98 -0.83
CA TYR A 310 11.45 30.29 -0.88
C TYR A 310 11.07 30.80 0.52
N ARG A 311 10.47 29.93 1.36
CA ARG A 311 10.09 30.27 2.73
C ARG A 311 11.29 30.60 3.61
N GLU A 312 12.34 29.78 3.53
CA GLU A 312 13.58 29.98 4.29
C GLU A 312 14.26 31.31 3.92
N HIS A 313 14.32 31.66 2.63
CA HIS A 313 14.84 32.96 2.18
C HIS A 313 14.01 34.14 2.68
N LYS A 314 12.68 34.02 2.63
CA LYS A 314 11.79 35.08 3.09
C LYS A 314 11.92 35.33 4.60
N GLU A 315 12.11 34.29 5.40
CA GLU A 315 12.33 34.46 6.84
C GLU A 315 13.70 35.07 7.16
N LYS A 316 14.77 34.65 6.46
CA LYS A 316 16.11 35.25 6.61
C LYS A 316 16.16 36.74 6.28
N ILE A 317 15.26 37.23 5.42
CA ILE A 317 15.13 38.66 5.06
C ILE A 317 14.28 39.43 6.08
N SER A 318 13.47 38.75 6.90
CA SER A 318 12.59 39.35 7.90
C SER A 318 13.16 39.38 9.33
N LEU A 319 14.35 38.81 9.53
CA LEU A 319 15.16 38.87 10.76
C LEU A 319 16.26 39.93 10.61
#